data_AF-A0A0M0FBW5-F1
#
_entry.id   AF-A0A0M0FBW5-F1
#
_cell.length_a   1.000
_cell.length_b   1.000
_cell.length_c   1.000
_cell.angle_alpha   90.00
_cell.angle_beta   90.00
_cell.angle_gamma   90.00
#
_symmetry.space_group_name_H-M   'P 1'
#
loop_
_entity.id
_entity.type
_entity.pdbx_description
1 polymer ?
#
loop_
_entity_poly.entity_id
_entity_poly.type
_entity_poly.pdbx_seq_one_letter_code
_entity_poly.pdbx_strand_id
1 'polypeptide(L)'
;MTTTFSLPDTPARPSTGDLLDPHLERLGHELTLVERQLTGYSRRTGSYVGHEAFETVEPAGGRYRDELEAERERILSRLELLSAMRVAASA
;
A
#
# COMPACT_ATOMS: atom_id res chain seq x y z
N MET A 1 -56.40 7.90 -4.47
CA MET A 1 -55.05 8.12 -5.03
C MET A 1 -54.10 8.20 -3.85
N THR A 2 -53.35 7.15 -3.57
CA THR A 2 -52.49 7.05 -2.37
C THR A 2 -51.06 7.23 -2.85
N THR A 3 -50.44 8.35 -2.49
CA THR A 3 -49.05 8.68 -2.80
C THR A 3 -48.14 7.86 -1.89
N THR A 4 -47.47 6.87 -2.46
CA THR A 4 -46.37 6.15 -1.80
C THR A 4 -45.18 7.09 -1.66
N PHE A 5 -44.86 7.46 -0.43
CA PHE A 5 -43.69 8.25 -0.08
C PHE A 5 -42.47 7.33 -0.09
N SER A 6 -41.64 7.38 -1.14
CA SER A 6 -40.33 6.73 -1.14
C SER A 6 -39.42 7.48 -0.17
N LEU A 7 -38.92 6.78 0.84
CA LEU A 7 -37.88 7.28 1.73
C LEU A 7 -36.62 7.65 0.91
N PRO A 8 -35.92 8.74 1.26
CA PRO A 8 -34.64 9.06 0.64
C PRO A 8 -33.64 7.93 0.96
N ASP A 9 -32.92 7.53 -0.08
CA ASP A 9 -31.83 6.56 -0.06
C ASP A 9 -30.77 7.01 0.98
N THR A 10 -30.83 6.44 2.18
CA THR A 10 -29.82 6.67 3.21
C THR A 10 -28.48 6.20 2.66
N PRO A 11 -27.40 7.01 2.67
CA PRO A 11 -26.10 6.52 2.24
C PRO A 11 -25.76 5.29 3.10
N ALA A 12 -25.59 4.15 2.44
CA ALA A 12 -25.19 2.92 3.11
C ALA A 12 -23.92 3.22 3.92
N ARG A 13 -23.97 2.93 5.22
CA ARG A 13 -22.80 3.13 6.09
C ARG A 13 -21.67 2.26 5.52
N PRO A 14 -20.49 2.84 5.23
CA PRO A 14 -19.40 2.07 4.64
C PRO A 14 -19.10 0.89 5.57
N SER A 15 -18.96 -0.29 4.97
CA SER A 15 -18.60 -1.46 5.74
C SER A 15 -17.22 -1.23 6.35
N THR A 16 -16.93 -1.87 7.48
CA THR A 16 -15.59 -1.79 8.08
C THR A 16 -14.53 -2.29 7.09
N GLY A 17 -14.87 -3.22 6.19
CA GLY A 17 -14.01 -3.62 5.07
C GLY A 17 -13.66 -2.47 4.13
N ASP A 18 -14.65 -1.70 3.67
CA ASP A 18 -14.45 -0.55 2.77
C ASP A 18 -13.56 0.54 3.39
N LEU A 19 -13.55 0.65 4.72
CA LEU A 19 -12.69 1.58 5.44
C LEU A 19 -11.25 1.06 5.59
N LEU A 20 -11.05 -0.26 5.63
CA LEU A 20 -9.74 -0.89 5.84
C LEU A 20 -8.95 -1.07 4.54
N ASP A 21 -9.64 -1.26 3.41
CA ASP A 21 -9.01 -1.53 2.11
C ASP A 21 -8.01 -0.44 1.67
N PRO A 22 -8.32 0.87 1.76
CA PRO A 22 -7.35 1.92 1.41
C PRO A 22 -6.10 1.92 2.30
N HIS A 23 -6.22 1.51 3.57
CA HIS A 23 -5.09 1.40 4.48
C HIS A 23 -4.20 0.22 4.14
N LEU A 24 -4.77 -0.91 3.74
CA LEU A 24 -4.03 -2.09 3.28
C LEU A 24 -3.28 -1.80 1.98
N GLU A 25 -3.93 -1.16 1.01
CA GLU A 25 -3.32 -0.75 -0.25
C GLU A 25 -2.14 0.20 -0.03
N ARG A 26 -2.34 1.21 0.82
CA ARG A 26 -1.29 2.17 1.16
C ARG A 26 -0.09 1.49 1.82
N LEU A 27 -0.31 0.62 2.80
CA LEU A 27 0.78 -0.09 3.48
C LEU A 27 1.51 -1.06 2.54
N GLY A 28 0.80 -1.70 1.61
CA GLY A 28 1.43 -2.51 0.56
C GLY A 28 2.34 -1.69 -0.36
N HIS A 29 1.92 -0.46 -0.69
CA HIS A 29 2.75 0.46 -1.46
C HIS A 29 3.99 0.92 -0.66
N GLU A 30 3.81 1.31 0.60
CA GLU A 30 4.92 1.70 1.48
C GLU A 30 5.93 0.54 1.66
N LEU A 31 5.44 -0.69 1.85
CA LEU A 31 6.28 -1.89 1.91
C LEU A 31 7.10 -2.08 0.64
N THR A 32 6.46 -1.92 -0.53
CA THR A 32 7.13 -2.06 -1.84
C THR A 32 8.28 -1.04 -1.98
N LEU A 33 8.08 0.19 -1.53
CA LEU A 33 9.12 1.23 -1.56
C LEU A 33 10.29 0.91 -0.61
N VAL A 34 9.99 0.43 0.60
CA VAL A 34 11.01 0.03 1.58
C VAL A 34 11.83 -1.15 1.06
N GLU A 35 11.18 -2.19 0.55
CA GLU A 35 11.87 -3.37 0.00
C GLU A 35 12.75 -2.99 -1.20
N ARG A 36 12.23 -2.13 -2.09
CA ARG A 36 12.98 -1.61 -3.23
C ARG A 36 14.25 -0.84 -2.81
N GLN A 37 14.19 -0.09 -1.72
CA GLN A 37 15.35 0.62 -1.18
C GLN A 37 16.35 -0.32 -0.50
N LEU A 38 15.88 -1.39 0.14
CA LEU A 38 16.71 -2.40 0.80
C LEU A 38 17.47 -3.29 -0.19
N THR A 39 16.85 -3.63 -1.32
CA THR A 39 17.45 -4.51 -2.34
C THR A 39 18.24 -3.76 -3.39
N GLY A 40 18.03 -2.45 -3.50
CA GLY A 40 18.45 -1.69 -4.68
C GLY A 40 17.61 -2.06 -5.90
N TYR A 41 17.75 -1.29 -6.98
CA TYR A 41 17.09 -1.58 -8.24
C TYR A 41 17.78 -0.87 -9.41
N SER A 42 17.62 -1.41 -10.61
CA SER A 42 17.97 -0.71 -11.84
C SER A 42 16.69 -0.30 -12.57
N ARG A 43 16.60 0.96 -13.02
CA ARG A 43 15.46 1.48 -13.79
C ARG A 43 15.95 2.02 -15.13
N ARG A 44 15.31 1.60 -16.22
CA ARG A 44 15.49 2.23 -17.54
C ARG A 44 14.91 3.65 -17.51
N THR A 45 15.75 4.66 -17.69
CA THR A 45 15.36 6.08 -17.62
C THR A 45 15.05 6.70 -18.98
N GLY A 46 15.43 6.03 -20.07
CA GLY A 46 15.06 6.42 -21.43
C GLY A 46 16.12 6.01 -22.45
N SER A 47 15.84 6.27 -23.72
CA SER A 47 16.83 6.17 -24.80
C SER A 47 17.02 7.55 -25.40
N TYR A 48 18.23 8.10 -25.30
CA TYR A 48 18.61 9.30 -26.02
C TYR A 48 19.67 8.89 -27.05
N VAL A 49 19.37 9.10 -28.34
CA VAL A 49 20.27 8.80 -29.47
C VAL A 49 20.70 7.32 -29.54
N GLY A 50 19.76 6.38 -29.37
CA GLY A 50 20.02 4.95 -29.58
C GLY A 50 20.81 4.25 -28.47
N HIS A 51 21.13 4.94 -27.37
CA HIS A 51 21.72 4.35 -26.17
C HIS A 51 20.65 4.22 -25.09
N GLU A 52 20.41 3.00 -24.62
CA GLU A 52 19.57 2.76 -23.45
C GLU A 52 20.31 3.27 -22.20
N ALA A 53 19.71 4.25 -21.53
CA ALA A 53 20.18 4.72 -20.24
C ALA A 53 19.50 3.92 -19.13
N PHE A 54 20.32 3.30 -18.28
CA PHE A 54 19.91 2.64 -17.05
C PHE A 54 20.44 3.44 -15.87
N GLU A 55 19.56 3.74 -14.94
CA GLU A 55 19.91 4.28 -13.63
C GLU A 55 19.91 3.12 -12.63
N THR A 56 21.07 2.83 -12.04
CA THR A 56 21.20 1.83 -10.97
C THR A 56 21.20 2.56 -9.64
N VAL A 57 20.24 2.19 -8.78
CA VAL A 57 20.16 2.66 -7.40
C VAL A 57 20.68 1.55 -6.51
N GLU A 58 21.79 1.84 -5.84
CA GLU A 58 22.42 0.94 -4.87
C GLU A 58 21.51 0.71 -3.65
N PRO A 59 21.55 -0.49 -3.04
CA PRO A 59 20.81 -0.76 -1.81
C PRO A 59 21.23 0.16 -0.67
N ALA A 60 20.30 0.42 0.26
CA ALA A 60 20.62 1.10 1.50
C ALA A 60 21.69 0.34 2.31
N GLY A 61 22.63 1.09 2.88
CA GLY A 61 23.73 0.57 3.69
C GLY A 61 23.81 1.21 5.07
N GLY A 62 24.50 0.54 5.99
CA GLY A 62 24.74 1.01 7.35
C GLY A 62 23.45 1.26 8.14
N ARG A 63 23.44 2.26 9.02
CA ARG A 63 22.30 2.58 9.90
C ARG A 63 20.98 2.82 9.15
N TYR A 64 21.04 3.37 7.94
CA TYR A 64 19.84 3.59 7.14
C TYR A 64 19.19 2.29 6.68
N ARG A 65 20.00 1.24 6.47
CA ARG A 65 19.48 -0.10 6.20
C ARG A 65 18.74 -0.67 7.41
N ASP A 66 19.33 -0.53 8.60
CA ASP A 66 18.72 -1.02 9.85
C ASP A 66 17.36 -0.33 10.12
N GLU A 67 17.29 0.98 9.86
CA GLU A 67 16.04 1.75 9.97
C GLU A 67 14.97 1.26 8.97
N LEU A 68 15.37 0.94 7.74
CA LEU A 68 14.45 0.38 6.73
C LEU A 68 14.01 -1.04 7.07
N GLU A 69 14.88 -1.86 7.65
CA GLU A 69 14.52 -3.21 8.11
C GLU A 69 13.52 -3.14 9.27
N ALA A 70 13.71 -2.22 10.22
CA ALA A 70 12.75 -1.97 11.30
C ALA A 70 11.40 -1.44 10.78
N GLU A 71 11.42 -0.53 9.80
CA GLU A 71 10.20 -0.01 9.18
C GLU A 71 9.47 -1.11 8.40
N ARG A 72 10.20 -2.00 7.72
CA ARG A 72 9.64 -3.18 7.03
C ARG A 72 8.86 -4.06 8.01
N GLU A 73 9.46 -4.40 9.16
CA GLU A 73 8.81 -5.22 10.19
C GLU A 73 7.57 -4.53 10.77
N ARG A 74 7.64 -3.22 10.99
CA ARG A 74 6.51 -2.41 11.47
C ARG A 74 5.33 -2.45 10.48
N ILE A 75 5.60 -2.29 9.20
CA ILE A 75 4.58 -2.31 8.15
C ILE A 75 3.95 -3.69 8.04
N LEU A 76 4.75 -4.76 8.04
CA LEU A 76 4.25 -6.14 8.01
C LEU A 76 3.33 -6.43 9.20
N SER A 77 3.75 -6.07 10.42
CA SER A 77 2.94 -6.25 11.62
C SER A 77 1.61 -5.50 11.53
N ARG A 78 1.60 -4.32 10.92
CA ARG A 78 0.38 -3.53 10.73
C ARG A 78 -0.54 -4.13 9.67
N LEU A 79 0.01 -4.64 8.58
CA LEU A 79 -0.74 -5.36 7.54
C LEU A 79 -1.43 -6.61 8.11
N GLU A 80 -0.71 -7.41 8.90
CA GLU A 80 -1.27 -8.59 9.58
C GLU A 80 -2.46 -8.22 10.47
N LEU A 81 -2.32 -7.20 11.31
CA LEU A 81 -3.41 -6.72 12.16
C LEU A 81 -4.63 -6.25 11.35
N LEU A 82 -4.43 -5.39 10.34
CA LEU A 82 -5.53 -4.83 9.56
C LEU A 82 -6.22 -5.89 8.68
N SER A 83 -5.47 -6.84 8.14
CA SER A 83 -6.02 -7.95 7.38
C SER A 83 -6.85 -8.88 8.28
N ALA A 84 -6.39 -9.17 9.50
CA ALA A 84 -7.17 -9.92 10.48
C ALA A 84 -8.48 -9.20 10.86
N MET A 85 -8.43 -7.87 11.06
CA MET A 85 -9.61 -7.05 11.32
C MET A 85 -10.60 -7.07 10.14
N ARG A 86 -10.09 -7.03 8.91
CA ARG A 86 -10.93 -7.13 7.69
C ARG A 86 -11.64 -8.47 7.61
N VAL A 87 -10.93 -9.58 7.87
CA VAL A 87 -11.51 -10.92 7.91
C VAL A 87 -12.59 -11.03 8.98
N ALA A 88 -12.31 -10.53 10.19
CA ALA A 88 -13.28 -10.53 11.29
C ALA A 88 -14.52 -9.66 11.01
N ALA A 89 -14.38 -8.58 10.25
CA ALA A 89 -15.50 -7.73 9.84
C ALA A 89 -16.33 -8.30 8.69
N SER A 90 -15.79 -9.28 7.96
CA SER A 90 -16.46 -9.99 6.87
C SER A 90 -17.15 -11.30 7.28
N ALA A 91 -16.93 -11.75 8.52
CA ALA A 91 -17.50 -12.97 9.11
C ALA A 91 -18.80 -12.66 9.87
#